data_AF-A0A523KGM8-F1
#
_entry.id   AF-A0A523KGM8-F1
#
_cell.length_a   1.000
_cell.length_b   1.000
_cell.length_c   1.000
_cell.angle_alpha   90.00
_cell.angle_beta   90.00
_cell.angle_gamma   90.00
#
_symmetry.space_group_name_H-M   'P 1'
#
loop_
_entity.id
_entity.type
_entity.pdbx_description
1 polymer ?
#
loop_
_entity_poly.entity_id
_entity_poly.type
_entity_poly.pdbx_seq_one_letter_code
_entity_poly.pdbx_strand_id
1 'polypeptide(L)'
;MLSSKRVAGFALRFVFFYGVLMAPWPGLTETYGGFYRAIVQIAVVSSDPQRSVVVRRYRPNRPLTATVMDTEILHRIPGTPGISRVGATQSIRSSRSTGYMPTALALALMLASPMSWKRRVSGLGVAALMMTMFVAAMPAFQIYEAFEPERTHFLISQLPWLAGPWRAIVHGFAQFSLWMGPYYLVPTLVWLLLAFKPEDWRLLVERRAAGVRV
;
A
#
# COMPACT_ATOMS: atom_id res chain seq x y z
N MET A 1 -12.17 28.89 12.42
CA MET A 1 -12.82 27.81 11.68
C MET A 1 -12.24 27.85 10.27
N LEU A 2 -11.79 26.71 9.73
CA LEU A 2 -11.39 26.64 8.32
C LEU A 2 -12.54 27.21 7.46
N SER A 3 -12.26 28.26 6.68
CA SER A 3 -13.26 28.85 5.80
C SER A 3 -13.86 27.77 4.90
N SER A 4 -15.19 27.67 4.84
CA SER A 4 -15.90 26.69 4.00
C SER A 4 -15.41 26.71 2.55
N LYS A 5 -14.99 27.89 2.05
CA LYS A 5 -14.40 28.06 0.72
C LYS A 5 -13.10 27.28 0.54
N ARG A 6 -12.24 27.21 1.56
CA ARG A 6 -10.97 26.47 1.52
C ARG A 6 -11.21 24.96 1.53
N VAL A 7 -12.15 24.51 2.37
CA VAL A 7 -12.53 23.09 2.44
C VAL A 7 -13.15 22.63 1.12
N ALA A 8 -14.10 23.40 0.58
CA ALA A 8 -14.70 23.12 -0.73
C ALA A 8 -13.66 23.12 -1.85
N GLY A 9 -12.73 24.10 -1.84
CA GLY A 9 -11.64 24.16 -2.82
C GLY A 9 -10.70 22.95 -2.76
N PHE A 10 -10.36 22.46 -1.56
CA PHE A 10 -9.60 21.22 -1.40
C PHE A 10 -10.37 20.01 -1.93
N ALA A 11 -11.63 19.85 -1.53
CA ALA A 11 -12.48 18.74 -1.94
C ALA A 11 -12.64 18.67 -3.46
N LEU A 12 -12.89 19.80 -4.12
CA LEU A 12 -13.03 19.87 -5.58
C LEU A 12 -11.73 19.47 -6.31
N ARG A 13 -10.58 19.98 -5.83
CA ARG A 13 -9.26 19.58 -6.39
C ARG A 13 -8.96 18.11 -6.16
N PHE A 14 -9.32 17.58 -5.00
CA PHE A 14 -9.16 16.16 -4.69
C PHE A 14 -9.98 15.29 -5.65
N VAL A 15 -11.28 15.59 -5.82
CA VAL A 15 -12.15 14.88 -6.76
C VAL A 15 -11.58 14.96 -8.18
N PHE A 16 -11.11 16.12 -8.60
CA PHE A 16 -10.49 16.31 -9.90
C PHE A 16 -9.23 15.43 -10.08
N PHE A 17 -8.23 15.54 -9.19
CA PHE A 17 -6.98 14.79 -9.32
C PHE A 17 -7.20 13.28 -9.17
N TYR A 18 -8.03 12.86 -8.21
CA TYR A 18 -8.34 11.45 -8.02
C TYR A 18 -9.10 10.89 -9.22
N GLY A 19 -10.07 11.63 -9.77
CA GLY A 19 -10.80 11.25 -10.97
C GLY A 19 -9.89 11.10 -12.19
N VAL A 20 -8.98 12.07 -12.40
CA VAL A 20 -7.99 12.01 -13.49
C VAL A 20 -7.06 10.80 -13.35
N LEU A 21 -6.55 10.52 -12.14
CA LEU A 21 -5.72 9.34 -11.91
C LEU A 21 -6.53 8.04 -12.11
N MET A 22 -7.75 7.97 -11.59
CA MET A 22 -8.59 6.77 -11.66
C MET A 22 -9.19 6.47 -13.04
N ALA A 23 -9.12 7.43 -13.97
CA ALA A 23 -9.58 7.22 -15.33
C ALA A 23 -8.92 5.97 -15.97
N PRO A 24 -9.64 5.22 -16.82
CA PRO A 24 -9.15 3.98 -17.40
C PRO A 24 -8.12 4.25 -18.51
N TRP A 25 -6.91 4.63 -18.13
CA TRP A 25 -5.80 4.80 -19.07
C TRP A 25 -5.29 3.42 -19.50
N PRO A 26 -5.35 3.07 -20.80
CA PRO A 26 -4.98 1.73 -21.28
C PRO A 26 -3.50 1.42 -21.01
N GLY A 27 -2.60 2.37 -21.27
CA GLY A 27 -1.17 2.20 -21.02
C GLY A 27 -0.82 2.09 -19.53
N LEU A 28 -1.44 2.93 -18.70
CA LEU A 28 -1.10 2.98 -17.27
C LEU A 28 -1.44 1.68 -16.54
N THR A 29 -2.55 1.03 -16.92
CA THR A 29 -2.98 -0.22 -16.29
C THR A 29 -1.96 -1.33 -16.53
N GLU A 30 -1.48 -1.47 -17.77
CA GLU A 30 -0.49 -2.50 -18.10
C GLU A 30 0.89 -2.19 -17.50
N THR A 31 1.35 -0.94 -17.61
CA THR A 31 2.63 -0.51 -17.03
C THR A 31 2.64 -0.67 -15.52
N TYR A 32 1.58 -0.21 -14.84
CA TYR A 32 1.49 -0.33 -13.38
C TYR A 32 1.39 -1.79 -12.94
N GLY A 33 0.64 -2.63 -13.65
CA GLY A 33 0.61 -4.07 -13.37
C GLY A 33 2.00 -4.71 -13.46
N GLY A 34 2.79 -4.33 -14.46
CA GLY A 34 4.19 -4.75 -14.59
C GLY A 34 5.05 -4.31 -13.40
N PHE A 35 4.97 -3.03 -13.05
CA PHE A 35 5.67 -2.45 -11.90
C PHE A 35 5.27 -3.14 -10.57
N TYR A 36 3.97 -3.30 -10.33
CA TYR A 36 3.43 -3.98 -9.14
C TYR A 36 4.01 -5.39 -8.99
N ARG A 37 4.02 -6.19 -10.07
CA ARG A 37 4.58 -7.54 -10.04
C ARG A 37 6.08 -7.53 -9.73
N ALA A 38 6.83 -6.59 -10.30
CA ALA A 38 8.26 -6.47 -10.05
C ALA A 38 8.55 -6.14 -8.58
N ILE A 39 7.87 -5.16 -7.99
CA ILE A 39 8.12 -4.78 -6.58
C ILE A 39 7.71 -5.89 -5.61
N VAL A 40 6.62 -6.61 -5.90
CA VAL A 40 6.18 -7.74 -5.07
C VAL A 40 7.15 -8.90 -5.20
N GLN A 41 7.63 -9.22 -6.41
CA GLN A 41 8.64 -10.25 -6.62
C GLN A 41 9.91 -9.93 -5.81
N ILE A 42 10.40 -8.68 -5.87
CA ILE A 42 11.58 -8.24 -5.12
C ILE A 42 11.36 -8.42 -3.62
N ALA A 43 10.26 -7.91 -3.08
CA ALA A 43 9.98 -7.97 -1.65
C ALA A 43 9.88 -9.42 -1.14
N VAL A 44 9.26 -10.30 -1.91
CA VAL A 44 9.10 -11.70 -1.50
C VAL A 44 10.39 -12.49 -1.63
N VAL A 45 11.13 -12.36 -2.74
CA VAL A 45 12.42 -13.06 -2.92
C VAL A 45 13.45 -12.60 -1.90
N SER A 46 13.48 -11.30 -1.56
CA SER A 46 14.40 -10.80 -0.54
C SER A 46 14.14 -11.37 0.85
N SER A 47 12.92 -11.83 1.12
CA SER A 47 12.54 -12.35 2.43
C SER A 47 12.95 -13.80 2.65
N ASP A 48 13.07 -14.61 1.59
CA ASP A 48 13.58 -15.97 1.66
C ASP A 48 14.04 -16.47 0.27
N PRO A 49 15.35 -16.46 -0.02
CA PRO A 49 15.89 -16.94 -1.30
C PRO A 49 15.65 -18.43 -1.57
N GLN A 50 15.38 -19.23 -0.54
CA GLN A 50 15.13 -20.67 -0.67
C GLN A 50 13.65 -20.96 -0.98
N ARG A 51 12.74 -20.03 -0.67
CA ARG A 51 11.32 -20.12 -1.04
C ARG A 51 11.15 -19.75 -2.50
N SER A 52 10.77 -20.73 -3.30
CA SER A 52 10.48 -20.50 -4.71
C SER A 52 9.10 -19.88 -4.88
N VAL A 53 9.03 -18.55 -4.77
CA VAL A 53 7.84 -17.74 -5.05
C VAL A 53 7.96 -17.11 -6.43
N VAL A 54 6.90 -17.26 -7.22
CA VAL A 54 6.80 -16.70 -8.57
C VAL A 54 5.59 -15.80 -8.65
N VAL A 55 5.84 -14.52 -8.91
CA VAL A 55 4.83 -13.49 -9.19
C VAL A 55 4.77 -13.28 -10.69
N ARG A 56 3.60 -13.48 -11.29
CA ARG A 56 3.42 -13.35 -12.74
C ARG A 56 2.04 -12.81 -13.11
N ARG A 57 1.87 -12.49 -14.40
CA ARG A 57 0.58 -12.08 -14.94
C ARG A 57 -0.40 -13.25 -14.82
N TYR A 58 -1.55 -13.02 -14.20
CA TYR A 58 -2.61 -14.02 -14.14
C TYR A 58 -3.18 -14.24 -15.55
N ARG A 59 -3.13 -15.49 -16.02
CA ARG A 59 -3.77 -15.93 -17.25
C ARG A 59 -4.90 -16.89 -16.86
N PRO A 60 -6.15 -16.46 -16.93
CA PRO A 60 -7.26 -17.32 -16.57
C PRO A 60 -7.45 -18.40 -17.64
N ASN A 61 -7.67 -19.65 -17.22
CA ASN A 61 -7.91 -20.77 -18.14
C ASN A 61 -9.32 -20.75 -18.76
N ARG A 62 -10.18 -19.83 -18.30
CA ARG A 62 -11.51 -19.56 -18.84
C ARG A 62 -11.70 -18.05 -18.90
N PRO A 63 -12.42 -17.48 -19.88
CA PRO A 63 -12.79 -16.07 -19.86
C PRO A 63 -13.66 -15.82 -18.62
N LEU A 64 -13.06 -15.31 -17.56
CA LEU A 64 -13.76 -14.88 -16.36
C LEU A 64 -14.46 -13.56 -16.66
N THR A 65 -15.73 -13.47 -16.31
CA THR A 65 -16.54 -12.24 -16.27
C THR A 65 -16.05 -11.21 -15.23
N ALA A 66 -14.99 -11.54 -14.46
CA ALA A 66 -14.45 -10.71 -13.39
C ALA A 66 -13.11 -10.08 -13.79
N THR A 67 -13.19 -8.99 -14.54
CA THR A 67 -12.13 -8.22 -15.23
C THR A 67 -11.13 -7.48 -14.32
N VAL A 68 -10.94 -7.86 -13.07
CA VAL A 68 -10.14 -7.04 -12.14
C VAL A 68 -8.84 -7.71 -11.69
N MET A 69 -8.72 -9.03 -11.80
CA MET A 69 -7.53 -9.76 -11.35
C MET A 69 -6.49 -9.93 -12.46
N ASP A 70 -5.25 -9.50 -12.20
CA ASP A 70 -4.18 -9.48 -13.21
C ASP A 70 -2.85 -10.07 -12.71
N THR A 71 -2.76 -10.40 -11.43
CA THR A 71 -1.52 -10.85 -10.78
C THR A 71 -1.75 -12.17 -10.06
N GLU A 72 -0.92 -13.17 -10.37
CA GLU A 72 -0.89 -14.48 -9.75
C GLU A 72 0.41 -14.61 -8.96
N ILE A 73 0.30 -14.98 -7.69
CA ILE A 73 1.43 -15.30 -6.83
C ILE A 73 1.37 -16.79 -6.52
N LEU A 74 2.37 -17.52 -6.99
CA LEU A 74 2.53 -18.96 -6.77
C LEU A 74 3.65 -19.18 -5.77
N HIS A 75 3.39 -20.01 -4.77
CA HIS A 75 4.42 -20.45 -3.85
C HIS A 75 4.47 -21.97 -3.79
N ARG A 76 5.68 -22.53 -3.82
CA ARG A 76 5.90 -23.97 -3.74
C ARG A 76 5.56 -24.50 -2.36
N ILE A 77 4.81 -25.60 -2.32
CA ILE A 77 4.57 -26.35 -1.09
C ILE A 77 5.83 -27.18 -0.77
N PRO A 78 6.41 -27.06 0.44
CA PRO A 78 7.54 -27.89 0.86
C PRO A 78 7.25 -29.39 0.62
N GLY A 79 8.20 -30.11 0.01
CA GLY A 79 8.05 -31.53 -0.29
C GLY A 79 7.44 -31.88 -1.66
N THR A 80 6.96 -30.90 -2.44
CA THR A 80 6.53 -31.15 -3.83
C THR A 80 7.65 -30.85 -4.84
N PRO A 81 7.88 -31.70 -5.87
CA PRO A 81 8.83 -31.40 -6.94
C PRO A 81 8.26 -30.34 -7.89
N GLY A 82 8.98 -29.21 -7.99
CA GLY A 82 8.67 -28.11 -8.93
C GLY A 82 7.59 -27.12 -8.48
N ILE A 83 7.45 -26.02 -9.23
CA ILE A 83 6.40 -25.01 -9.04
C ILE A 83 5.35 -25.21 -10.13
N SER A 84 4.50 -26.21 -9.95
CA SER A 84 3.32 -26.40 -10.81
C SER A 84 2.09 -25.88 -10.08
N ARG A 85 1.07 -25.39 -10.80
CA ARG A 85 -0.24 -24.98 -10.21
C ARG A 85 -0.87 -26.07 -9.31
N VAL A 86 -0.45 -27.33 -9.48
CA VAL A 86 -0.92 -28.51 -8.75
C VAL A 86 -0.20 -28.70 -7.40
N GLY A 87 0.96 -28.07 -7.19
CA GLY A 87 1.76 -28.17 -5.95
C GLY A 87 2.06 -26.80 -5.33
N ALA A 88 1.25 -25.79 -5.64
CA ALA A 88 1.43 -24.43 -5.18
C ALA A 88 0.10 -23.84 -4.71
N THR A 89 0.12 -23.16 -3.57
CA THR A 89 -1.02 -22.34 -3.16
C THR A 89 -1.01 -21.06 -3.99
N GLN A 90 -2.17 -20.70 -4.53
CA GLN A 90 -2.33 -19.61 -5.48
C GLN A 90 -3.04 -18.43 -4.83
N SER A 91 -2.38 -17.27 -4.79
CA SER A 91 -3.04 -15.99 -4.45
C SER A 91 -3.24 -15.18 -5.72
N ILE A 92 -4.49 -14.84 -6.02
CA ILE A 92 -4.85 -14.00 -7.17
C ILE A 92 -5.15 -12.59 -6.66
N ARG A 93 -4.56 -11.58 -7.29
CA ARG A 93 -4.71 -10.18 -6.89
C ARG A 93 -4.97 -9.28 -8.09
N SER A 94 -5.57 -8.14 -7.79
CA SER A 94 -5.68 -7.02 -8.69
C SER A 94 -4.62 -5.98 -8.34
N SER A 95 -3.65 -5.78 -9.22
CA SER A 95 -2.68 -4.68 -9.08
C SER A 95 -3.38 -3.32 -8.99
N ARG A 96 -4.57 -3.18 -9.61
CA ARG A 96 -5.38 -1.98 -9.56
C ARG A 96 -5.91 -1.70 -8.16
N SER A 97 -6.59 -2.66 -7.53
CA SER A 97 -7.22 -2.41 -6.23
C SER A 97 -6.23 -2.42 -5.07
N THR A 98 -5.19 -3.26 -5.12
CA THR A 98 -4.24 -3.41 -4.01
C THR A 98 -3.04 -2.49 -4.11
N GLY A 99 -2.73 -1.97 -5.31
CA GLY A 99 -1.58 -1.09 -5.54
C GLY A 99 -1.98 0.28 -6.08
N TYR A 100 -2.64 0.31 -7.23
CA TYR A 100 -2.86 1.55 -7.97
C TYR A 100 -3.78 2.52 -7.23
N MET A 101 -4.98 2.06 -6.83
CA MET A 101 -5.96 2.85 -6.10
C MET A 101 -5.41 3.53 -4.84
N PRO A 102 -4.77 2.81 -3.90
CA PRO A 102 -4.22 3.44 -2.70
C PRO A 102 -3.10 4.44 -3.03
N THR A 103 -2.27 4.14 -4.03
CA THR A 103 -1.22 5.07 -4.48
C THR A 103 -1.82 6.34 -5.10
N ALA A 104 -2.81 6.18 -5.98
CA ALA A 104 -3.53 7.29 -6.61
C ALA A 104 -4.24 8.16 -5.57
N LEU A 105 -4.81 7.56 -4.52
CA LEU A 105 -5.41 8.28 -3.40
C LEU A 105 -4.38 9.16 -2.67
N ALA A 106 -3.22 8.60 -2.31
CA ALA A 106 -2.15 9.36 -1.65
C ALA A 106 -1.68 10.54 -2.51
N LEU A 107 -1.44 10.29 -3.80
CA LEU A 107 -1.00 11.33 -4.74
C LEU A 107 -2.07 12.41 -4.94
N ALA A 108 -3.35 12.03 -5.08
CA ALA A 108 -4.45 12.98 -5.21
C ALA A 108 -4.60 13.87 -3.99
N LEU A 109 -4.51 13.32 -2.78
CA LEU A 109 -4.52 14.09 -1.53
C LEU A 109 -3.35 15.09 -1.49
N MET A 110 -2.15 14.65 -1.85
CA MET A 110 -0.96 15.53 -1.91
C MET A 110 -1.10 16.63 -2.97
N LEU A 111 -1.63 16.33 -4.15
CA LEU A 111 -1.86 17.30 -5.23
C LEU A 111 -2.94 18.33 -4.86
N ALA A 112 -4.03 17.89 -4.22
CA ALA A 112 -5.12 18.75 -3.79
C ALA A 112 -4.72 19.69 -2.65
N SER A 113 -3.68 19.34 -1.88
CA SER A 113 -3.25 20.06 -0.70
C SER A 113 -2.75 21.48 -1.01
N PRO A 114 -3.10 22.47 -0.17
CA PRO A 114 -2.66 23.85 -0.31
C PRO A 114 -1.21 24.05 0.19
N MET A 115 -0.26 23.29 -0.36
CA MET A 115 1.17 23.40 -0.05
C MET A 115 1.92 24.22 -1.12
N SER A 116 3.08 24.75 -0.75
CA SER A 116 4.02 25.33 -1.72
C SER A 116 4.49 24.27 -2.72
N TRP A 117 4.79 24.68 -3.95
CA TRP A 117 5.15 23.75 -5.04
C TRP A 117 6.38 22.89 -4.69
N LYS A 118 7.41 23.49 -4.09
CA LYS A 118 8.62 22.77 -3.63
C LYS A 118 8.27 21.62 -2.68
N ARG A 119 7.40 21.89 -1.69
CA ARG A 119 6.95 20.89 -0.71
C ARG A 119 6.05 19.84 -1.34
N ARG A 120 5.21 20.24 -2.29
CA ARG A 120 4.33 19.33 -3.03
C ARG A 120 5.14 18.32 -3.82
N VAL A 121 6.14 18.76 -4.59
CA VAL A 121 6.99 17.86 -5.41
C VAL A 121 7.78 16.90 -4.51
N SER A 122 8.44 17.39 -3.46
CA SER A 122 9.16 16.51 -2.53
C SER A 122 8.22 15.52 -1.84
N GLY A 123 7.04 15.99 -1.41
CA GLY A 123 6.04 15.17 -0.76
C GLY A 123 5.44 14.12 -1.70
N LEU A 124 5.26 14.41 -2.98
CA LEU A 124 4.83 13.42 -3.97
C LEU A 124 5.86 12.30 -4.12
N GLY A 125 7.15 12.64 -4.18
CA GLY A 125 8.23 11.65 -4.23
C GLY A 125 8.25 10.75 -3.00
N VAL A 126 8.16 11.34 -1.80
CA VAL A 126 8.12 10.57 -0.55
C VAL A 126 6.84 9.73 -0.44
N ALA A 127 5.68 10.29 -0.80
CA ALA A 127 4.41 9.55 -0.81
C ALA A 127 4.47 8.36 -1.77
N ALA A 128 4.99 8.55 -2.99
CA ALA A 128 5.15 7.46 -3.95
C ALA A 128 6.08 6.35 -3.42
N LEU A 129 7.18 6.73 -2.77
CA LEU A 129 8.10 5.77 -2.15
C LEU A 129 7.43 5.01 -0.99
N MET A 130 6.77 5.70 -0.07
CA MET A 130 6.05 5.09 1.06
C MET A 130 4.94 4.16 0.59
N MET A 131 4.18 4.57 -0.42
CA MET A 131 3.14 3.72 -1.00
C MET A 131 3.72 2.51 -1.72
N THR A 132 4.85 2.64 -2.42
CA THR A 132 5.55 1.50 -3.04
C THR A 132 5.99 0.49 -1.98
N MET A 133 6.57 0.97 -0.87
CA MET A 133 6.96 0.10 0.25
C MET A 133 5.74 -0.57 0.88
N PHE A 134 4.64 0.15 1.12
CA PHE A 134 3.40 -0.41 1.65
C PHE A 134 2.82 -1.49 0.73
N VAL A 135 2.72 -1.20 -0.56
CA VAL A 135 2.18 -2.12 -1.57
C VAL A 135 3.02 -3.38 -1.72
N ALA A 136 4.34 -3.29 -1.53
CA ALA A 136 5.24 -4.43 -1.56
C ALA A 136 5.22 -5.24 -0.25
N ALA A 137 5.17 -4.56 0.90
CA ALA A 137 5.17 -5.18 2.22
C ALA A 137 3.91 -6.02 2.48
N MET A 138 2.74 -5.53 2.08
CA MET A 138 1.44 -6.20 2.30
C MET A 138 1.39 -7.65 1.77
N PRO A 139 1.65 -7.92 0.47
CA PRO A 139 1.69 -9.28 -0.03
C PRO A 139 2.86 -10.08 0.55
N ALA A 140 4.02 -9.46 0.83
CA ALA A 140 5.14 -10.14 1.47
C ALA A 140 4.75 -10.70 2.85
N PHE A 141 4.08 -9.90 3.70
CA PHE A 141 3.57 -10.36 4.99
C PHE A 141 2.56 -11.50 4.86
N GLN A 142 1.62 -11.41 3.91
CA GLN A 142 0.59 -12.43 3.72
C GLN A 142 1.15 -13.75 3.19
N ILE A 143 2.13 -13.68 2.28
CA ILE A 143 2.84 -14.88 1.78
C ILE A 143 3.64 -15.49 2.92
N TYR A 144 4.32 -14.66 3.69
CA TYR A 144 5.12 -15.09 4.81
C TYR A 144 4.26 -15.81 5.88
N GLU A 145 3.09 -15.26 6.24
CA GLU A 145 2.14 -15.90 7.15
C GLU A 145 1.63 -17.24 6.61
N ALA A 146 1.39 -17.35 5.30
CA ALA A 146 0.94 -18.59 4.66
C ALA A 146 1.95 -19.74 4.75
N PHE A 147 3.25 -19.45 4.84
CA PHE A 147 4.30 -20.48 4.96
C PHE A 147 4.47 -21.03 6.38
N GLU A 148 4.01 -20.29 7.39
CA GLU A 148 4.26 -20.63 8.79
C GLU A 148 2.97 -20.56 9.63
N PRO A 149 1.90 -21.32 9.27
CA PRO A 149 0.64 -21.28 9.99
C PRO A 149 0.77 -21.73 11.46
N GLU A 150 1.71 -22.63 11.77
CA GLU A 150 2.04 -23.06 13.14
C GLU A 150 3.19 -22.27 13.77
N ARG A 151 3.86 -21.41 13.00
CA ARG A 151 5.01 -20.60 13.42
C ARG A 151 4.80 -19.13 13.09
N THR A 152 3.76 -18.53 13.66
CA THR A 152 3.67 -17.06 13.83
C THR A 152 4.83 -16.45 14.64
N HIS A 153 5.88 -17.23 14.91
CA HIS A 153 7.04 -16.88 15.68
C HIS A 153 8.28 -16.50 14.87
N PHE A 154 8.45 -16.63 13.55
CA PHE A 154 9.81 -16.42 13.00
C PHE A 154 10.36 -14.99 13.06
N LEU A 155 9.62 -13.93 12.69
CA LEU A 155 10.09 -12.53 12.92
C LEU A 155 10.34 -12.25 14.41
N ILE A 156 9.57 -12.92 15.24
CA ILE A 156 9.57 -12.84 16.70
C ILE A 156 10.68 -13.71 17.33
N SER A 157 11.14 -14.75 16.64
CA SER A 157 12.16 -15.72 17.09
C SER A 157 13.52 -15.31 16.58
N GLN A 158 13.59 -14.61 15.44
CA GLN A 158 14.76 -13.87 14.97
C GLN A 158 15.07 -12.68 15.90
N LEU A 159 14.05 -12.12 16.56
CA LEU A 159 14.18 -10.95 17.44
C LEU A 159 13.47 -11.21 18.79
N PRO A 160 14.01 -12.10 19.65
CA PRO A 160 13.36 -12.53 20.89
C PRO A 160 13.10 -11.38 21.88
N TRP A 161 13.82 -10.26 21.76
CA TRP A 161 13.61 -9.05 22.56
C TRP A 161 12.40 -8.20 22.11
N LEU A 162 11.80 -8.48 20.94
CA LEU A 162 10.56 -7.87 20.47
C LEU A 162 9.30 -8.63 20.92
N ALA A 163 9.44 -9.74 21.65
CA ALA A 163 8.41 -10.78 21.81
C ALA A 163 7.13 -10.42 22.59
N GLY A 164 6.97 -9.21 23.12
CA GLY A 164 5.74 -8.81 23.81
C GLY A 164 4.78 -8.02 22.90
N PRO A 165 4.79 -6.68 22.98
CA PRO A 165 3.84 -5.83 22.28
C PRO A 165 3.95 -5.91 20.75
N TRP A 166 5.14 -6.19 20.20
CA TRP A 166 5.30 -6.30 18.76
C TRP A 166 4.64 -7.54 18.16
N ARG A 167 4.45 -8.62 18.93
CA ARG A 167 3.65 -9.76 18.45
C ARG A 167 2.22 -9.33 18.16
N ALA A 168 1.61 -8.63 19.11
CA ALA A 168 0.25 -8.11 18.97
C ALA A 168 0.15 -7.11 17.81
N ILE A 169 1.18 -6.28 17.61
CA ILE A 169 1.21 -5.33 16.48
C ILE A 169 1.36 -6.05 15.14
N VAL A 170 2.26 -7.03 15.02
CA VAL A 170 2.46 -7.78 13.77
C VAL A 170 1.23 -8.61 13.43
N HIS A 171 0.65 -9.32 14.39
CA HIS A 171 -0.62 -10.03 14.19
C HIS A 171 -1.76 -9.09 13.87
N GLY A 172 -1.89 -7.99 14.61
CA GLY A 172 -2.88 -6.95 14.34
C GLY A 172 -2.71 -6.39 12.94
N PHE A 173 -1.49 -6.15 12.49
CA PHE A 173 -1.18 -5.68 11.15
C PHE A 173 -1.49 -6.72 10.07
N ALA A 174 -1.14 -7.99 10.28
CA ALA A 174 -1.47 -9.09 9.38
C ALA A 174 -2.99 -9.23 9.23
N GLN A 175 -3.73 -9.27 10.35
CA GLN A 175 -5.19 -9.28 10.35
C GLN A 175 -5.75 -8.03 9.68
N PHE A 176 -5.26 -6.84 10.03
CA PHE A 176 -5.64 -5.58 9.42
C PHE A 176 -5.44 -5.61 7.90
N SER A 177 -4.34 -6.20 7.42
CA SER A 177 -3.98 -6.28 6.00
C SER A 177 -4.99 -7.07 5.14
N LEU A 178 -5.79 -7.93 5.76
CA LEU A 178 -6.83 -8.71 5.09
C LEU A 178 -8.07 -7.85 4.76
N TRP A 179 -8.22 -6.68 5.38
CA TRP A 179 -9.36 -5.79 5.17
C TRP A 179 -9.06 -4.81 4.04
N MET A 180 -10.11 -4.30 3.37
CA MET A 180 -9.94 -3.22 2.39
C MET A 180 -9.59 -1.88 3.05
N GLY A 181 -9.90 -1.71 4.35
CA GLY A 181 -9.64 -0.50 5.13
C GLY A 181 -8.19 0.04 5.07
N PRO A 182 -7.15 -0.77 5.30
CA PRO A 182 -5.75 -0.36 5.20
C PRO A 182 -5.39 0.40 3.93
N TYR A 183 -5.93 -0.04 2.79
CA TYR A 183 -5.65 0.57 1.48
C TYR A 183 -6.19 2.00 1.39
N TYR A 184 -7.08 2.44 2.27
CA TYR A 184 -7.54 3.83 2.35
C TYR A 184 -6.95 4.57 3.55
N LEU A 185 -6.74 3.87 4.66
CA LEU A 185 -6.18 4.45 5.87
C LEU A 185 -4.71 4.87 5.67
N VAL A 186 -3.88 3.98 5.13
CA VAL A 186 -2.43 4.23 5.01
C VAL A 186 -2.14 5.42 4.08
N PRO A 187 -2.73 5.55 2.88
CA PRO A 187 -2.59 6.76 2.06
C PRO A 187 -2.96 8.05 2.79
N THR A 188 -4.02 8.00 3.60
CA THR A 188 -4.48 9.15 4.39
C THR A 188 -3.47 9.51 5.47
N LEU A 189 -2.91 8.52 6.18
CA LEU A 189 -1.86 8.73 7.17
C LEU A 189 -0.57 9.27 6.53
N VAL A 190 -0.14 8.70 5.40
CA VAL A 190 1.00 9.19 4.62
C VAL A 190 0.78 10.65 4.22
N TRP A 191 -0.40 10.97 3.71
CA TRP A 191 -0.77 12.34 3.38
C TRP A 191 -0.72 13.25 4.61
N LEU A 192 -1.34 12.89 5.73
CA LEU A 192 -1.31 13.69 6.96
C LEU A 192 0.12 13.96 7.44
N LEU A 193 0.97 12.92 7.46
CA LEU A 193 2.37 13.05 7.87
C LEU A 193 3.17 14.00 6.97
N LEU A 194 2.91 14.00 5.66
CA LEU A 194 3.64 14.85 4.71
C LEU A 194 3.02 16.26 4.60
N ALA A 195 1.71 16.36 4.80
CA ALA A 195 0.95 17.60 4.70
C ALA A 195 1.06 18.50 5.91
N PHE A 196 1.31 17.95 7.10
CA PHE A 196 1.42 18.72 8.34
C PHE A 196 2.84 18.63 8.88
N LYS A 197 3.56 19.76 8.85
CA LYS A 197 4.87 19.84 9.50
C LYS A 197 4.69 20.10 11.00
N PRO A 198 5.65 19.69 11.84
CA PRO A 198 5.67 20.07 13.26
C PRO A 198 5.59 21.60 13.45
N GLU A 199 6.21 22.37 12.55
CA GLU A 199 6.15 23.84 12.58
C GLU A 199 4.74 24.38 12.32
N ASP A 200 4.00 23.76 11.39
CA ASP A 200 2.59 24.12 11.14
C ASP A 200 1.76 23.91 12.42
N TRP A 201 2.07 22.86 13.18
CA TRP A 201 1.42 22.57 14.47
C TRP A 201 1.75 23.60 15.54
N ARG A 202 3.03 24.00 15.66
CA ARG A 202 3.46 25.04 16.59
C ARG A 202 2.74 26.36 16.30
N LEU A 203 2.69 26.77 15.03
CA LEU A 203 1.97 27.98 14.62
C LEU A 203 0.47 27.93 14.94
N LEU A 204 -0.15 26.75 14.80
CA LEU A 204 -1.56 26.56 15.17
C LEU A 204 -1.78 26.68 16.67
N VAL A 205 -0.88 26.08 17.48
CA VAL A 205 -0.92 26.15 18.94
C VAL A 205 -0.69 27.57 19.43
N GLU A 206 0.33 28.27 18.91
CA GLU A 206 0.65 29.66 19.25
C GLU A 206 -0.50 30.62 18.91
N ARG A 207 -1.11 30.49 17.72
CA ARG A 207 -2.28 31.31 17.34
C ARG A 207 -3.47 31.07 18.25
N ARG A 208 -3.70 29.83 18.66
CA ARG A 208 -4.77 29.47 19.60
C ARG A 208 -4.51 30.04 20.99
N ALA A 209 -3.26 30.01 21.46
CA ALA A 209 -2.85 30.61 22.73
C ALA A 209 -3.02 32.14 22.71
N ALA A 210 -2.78 32.78 21.57
CA ALA A 210 -2.98 34.22 21.37
C ALA A 210 -4.47 34.65 21.20
N GLY A 211 -5.44 33.73 21.35
CA GLY A 211 -6.86 34.03 21.19
C GLY A 211 -7.30 34.31 19.74
N VAL A 212 -6.41 34.10 18.76
CA VAL A 212 -6.75 34.25 17.34
C VAL A 212 -7.64 33.07 16.93
N ARG A 213 -8.86 33.36 16.49
CA ARG A 213 -9.76 32.34 15.93
C ARG A 213 -9.17 31.83 14.60
N VAL A 214 -8.45 30.71 14.66
CA VAL A 214 -7.99 29.90 13.51
C VAL A 214 -9.16 29.18 12.88
#